data_AF-A0ABD3USA1-F1
#
_entry.id   AF-A0ABD3USA1-F1
#
_cell.length_a   1.000
_cell.length_b   1.000
_cell.length_c   1.000
_cell.angle_alpha   90.00
_cell.angle_beta   90.00
_cell.angle_gamma   90.00
#
_symmetry.space_group_name_H-M   'P 1'
#
loop_
_entity.id
_entity.type
_entity.pdbx_description
1 polymer ?
#
loop_
_entity_poly.entity_id
_entity_poly.type
_entity_poly.pdbx_seq_one_letter_code
_entity_poly.pdbx_strand_id
1 'polypeptide(L)'
;MDYKNYKPLTMDYKNYKPLTTDYKNYKPLTMDYKNYKPLTTDYKNYKSLTTDYKNYKSLTTDYNNYKPLTTDYKNYKPLTMDYKNYKPPATD
;
A
#
# COMPACT_ATOMS: atom_id res chain seq x y z
N MET A 1 4.03 8.67 -8.84
CA MET A 1 5.31 9.05 -8.21
C MET A 1 6.07 7.79 -7.87
N ASP A 2 7.38 7.80 -8.08
CA ASP A 2 8.22 6.62 -7.88
C ASP A 2 9.20 6.87 -6.73
N TYR A 3 9.22 5.95 -5.79
CA TYR A 3 9.98 6.07 -4.54
C TYR A 3 10.93 4.86 -4.39
N LYS A 4 12.20 5.11 -4.03
CA LYS A 4 13.24 4.06 -3.89
C LYS A 4 14.10 4.30 -2.62
N ASN A 5 14.47 3.20 -1.91
CA ASN A 5 15.58 3.04 -0.91
C ASN A 5 15.28 2.83 0.60
N TYR A 6 16.25 2.16 1.25
CA TYR A 6 16.33 1.42 2.53
C TYR A 6 16.06 2.14 3.89
N LYS A 7 15.27 3.22 3.95
CA LYS A 7 14.87 3.85 5.23
C LYS A 7 13.39 3.60 5.55
N PRO A 8 12.97 3.75 6.82
CA PRO A 8 11.56 3.91 7.15
C PRO A 8 10.94 5.06 6.34
N LEU A 9 9.77 4.84 5.77
CA LEU A 9 9.01 5.88 5.09
C LEU A 9 7.56 5.90 5.58
N THR A 10 7.05 7.09 5.82
CA THR A 10 5.66 7.33 6.23
C THR A 10 5.09 8.44 5.37
N MET A 11 3.89 8.24 4.83
CA MET A 11 3.17 9.24 4.04
C MET A 11 1.68 9.22 4.36
N ASP A 12 1.09 10.42 4.31
CA ASP A 12 -0.35 10.66 4.48
C ASP A 12 -0.84 11.45 3.26
N TYR A 13 -1.83 10.91 2.56
CA TYR A 13 -2.46 11.55 1.41
C TYR A 13 -3.94 11.82 1.69
N LYS A 14 -4.35 13.09 1.53
CA LYS A 14 -5.73 13.53 1.74
C LYS A 14 -6.32 14.17 0.49
N ASN A 15 -7.58 13.85 0.20
CA ASN A 15 -8.43 14.52 -0.79
C ASN A 15 -7.81 14.65 -2.20
N TYR A 16 -7.41 13.54 -2.80
CA TYR A 16 -6.74 13.54 -4.11
C TYR A 16 -7.58 12.85 -5.21
N LYS A 17 -7.34 13.24 -6.47
CA LYS A 17 -7.90 12.62 -7.68
C LYS A 17 -6.93 12.76 -8.87
N PRO A 18 -6.82 11.74 -9.75
CA PRO A 18 -6.34 10.37 -9.46
C PRO A 18 -4.91 10.36 -8.87
N LEU A 19 -4.54 9.27 -8.18
CA LEU A 19 -3.16 9.08 -7.69
C LEU A 19 -2.60 7.71 -8.12
N THR A 20 -1.37 7.72 -8.61
CA THR A 20 -0.60 6.53 -8.95
C THR A 20 0.78 6.61 -8.29
N THR A 21 1.16 5.59 -7.52
CA THR A 21 2.44 5.55 -6.81
C THR A 21 3.09 4.18 -6.90
N ASP A 22 4.40 4.16 -7.12
CA ASP A 22 5.24 2.95 -7.11
C ASP A 22 6.31 3.11 -6.02
N TYR A 23 6.41 2.10 -5.16
CA TYR A 23 7.39 2.07 -4.09
C TYR A 23 8.24 0.80 -4.18
N LYS A 24 9.57 0.99 -4.11
CA LYS A 24 10.57 -0.10 -4.25
C LYS A 24 11.61 -0.11 -3.14
N ASN A 25 11.86 -1.29 -2.58
CA ASN A 25 12.98 -1.61 -1.69
C ASN A 25 13.01 -0.76 -0.40
N TYR A 26 11.94 -0.79 0.39
CA TYR A 26 11.84 -0.07 1.67
C TYR A 26 11.80 -1.01 2.87
N LYS A 27 12.29 -0.52 4.01
CA LYS A 27 12.18 -1.20 5.31
C LYS A 27 12.12 -0.16 6.43
N PRO A 28 10.98 0.04 7.13
CA PRO A 28 9.55 -0.24 6.84
C PRO A 28 8.83 0.83 5.99
N LEU A 29 7.58 0.58 5.56
CA LEU A 29 6.71 1.56 4.89
C LEU A 29 5.30 1.61 5.51
N THR A 30 4.81 2.82 5.77
CA THR A 30 3.47 3.08 6.33
C THR A 30 2.73 4.17 5.54
N MET A 31 1.48 3.91 5.16
CA MET A 31 0.67 4.79 4.33
C MET A 31 -0.74 4.99 4.90
N ASP A 32 -1.24 6.22 4.94
CA ASP A 32 -2.67 6.52 5.12
C ASP A 32 -3.19 7.31 3.91
N TYR A 33 -4.32 6.86 3.38
CA TYR A 33 -4.98 7.42 2.21
C TYR A 33 -6.43 7.74 2.54
N LYS A 34 -6.79 9.02 2.51
CA LYS A 34 -8.14 9.50 2.84
C LYS A 34 -8.80 10.23 1.69
N ASN A 35 -10.04 9.85 1.38
CA ASN A 35 -10.94 10.45 0.40
C ASN A 35 -10.34 10.52 -1.01
N TYR A 36 -10.45 9.43 -1.78
CA TYR A 36 -9.82 9.36 -3.10
C TYR A 36 -10.65 8.72 -4.22
N LYS A 37 -10.34 9.13 -5.46
CA LYS A 37 -11.05 8.76 -6.68
C LYS A 37 -10.12 8.88 -7.90
N PRO A 38 -9.64 7.80 -8.56
CA PRO A 38 -9.15 6.48 -8.14
C PRO A 38 -7.73 6.49 -7.53
N LEU A 39 -7.29 5.34 -6.97
CA LEU A 39 -5.92 5.11 -6.51
C LEU A 39 -5.36 3.78 -7.06
N THR A 40 -4.13 3.84 -7.56
CA THR A 40 -3.34 2.67 -7.96
C THR A 40 -1.99 2.69 -7.26
N THR A 41 -1.61 1.59 -6.60
CA THR A 41 -0.31 1.48 -5.92
C THR A 41 0.39 0.16 -6.19
N ASP A 42 1.68 0.20 -6.51
CA ASP A 42 2.55 -0.99 -6.58
C ASP A 42 3.61 -0.91 -5.47
N TYR A 43 3.77 -2.02 -4.75
CA TYR A 43 4.75 -2.20 -3.69
C TYR A 43 5.63 -3.42 -3.97
N LYS A 44 6.93 -3.17 -4.22
CA LYS A 44 7.95 -4.22 -4.38
C LYS A 44 9.02 -4.26 -3.29
N ASN A 45 9.26 -5.46 -2.74
CA ASN A 45 10.33 -5.81 -1.80
C ASN A 45 10.31 -5.04 -0.47
N TYR A 46 9.47 -5.50 0.47
CA TYR A 46 9.29 -4.86 1.79
C TYR A 46 9.65 -5.78 2.94
N LYS A 47 10.32 -5.23 3.97
CA LYS A 47 10.37 -5.94 5.27
C LYS A 47 9.08 -5.74 6.06
N SER A 48 8.40 -4.61 5.95
CA SER A 48 7.10 -4.42 6.61
C SER A 48 6.33 -3.35 5.86
N LEU A 49 5.03 -3.60 5.66
CA LEU A 49 4.13 -2.70 4.96
C LEU A 49 2.80 -2.59 5.73
N THR A 50 2.42 -1.35 6.03
CA THR A 50 1.12 -1.02 6.63
C THR A 50 0.42 0.01 5.76
N THR A 51 -0.81 -0.27 5.36
CA THR A 51 -1.60 0.62 4.50
C THR A 51 -3.02 0.80 5.02
N ASP A 52 -3.46 2.05 5.15
CA ASP A 52 -4.81 2.41 5.57
C ASP A 52 -5.50 3.19 4.46
N TYR A 53 -6.73 2.80 4.12
CA TYR A 53 -7.51 3.43 3.08
C TYR A 53 -8.92 3.77 3.55
N LYS A 54 -9.30 5.05 3.46
CA LYS A 54 -10.60 5.56 3.90
C LYS A 54 -11.31 6.30 2.76
N ASN A 55 -12.58 5.96 2.53
CA ASN A 55 -13.49 6.59 1.58
C ASN A 55 -12.95 6.61 0.14
N TYR A 56 -13.15 5.51 -0.58
CA TYR A 56 -12.65 5.39 -1.95
C TYR A 56 -13.68 4.93 -2.97
N LYS A 57 -13.52 5.45 -4.19
CA LYS A 57 -14.34 5.05 -5.36
C LYS A 57 -13.66 4.05 -6.28
N SER A 58 -12.36 3.82 -6.16
CA SER A 58 -11.67 2.70 -6.82
C SER A 58 -10.29 2.57 -6.25
N LEU A 59 -9.90 1.34 -5.95
CA LEU A 59 -8.57 1.01 -5.46
C LEU A 59 -8.03 -0.22 -6.18
N THR A 60 -6.82 -0.09 -6.71
CA THR A 60 -6.03 -1.21 -7.22
C THR A 60 -4.68 -1.24 -6.52
N THR A 61 -4.33 -2.35 -5.90
CA THR A 61 -3.07 -2.52 -5.16
C THR A 61 -2.37 -3.82 -5.54
N ASP A 62 -1.09 -3.71 -5.88
CA ASP A 62 -0.23 -4.85 -6.20
C ASP A 62 0.93 -4.92 -5.20
N TYR A 63 1.18 -6.13 -4.69
CA TYR A 63 2.20 -6.35 -3.67
C TYR A 63 3.11 -7.54 -4.03
N ASN A 64 4.42 -7.30 -4.01
CA ASN A 64 5.44 -8.28 -4.33
C ASN A 64 6.50 -8.39 -3.22
N ASN A 65 6.71 -9.61 -2.69
CA ASN A 65 7.75 -9.94 -1.70
C ASN A 65 7.72 -9.08 -0.41
N TYR A 66 6.88 -9.42 0.57
CA TYR A 66 6.72 -8.66 1.82
C TYR A 66 6.56 -9.56 3.06
N LYS A 67 7.09 -9.18 4.24
CA LYS A 67 6.97 -9.94 5.52
C LYS A 67 7.16 -9.10 6.80
N PRO A 68 6.14 -8.42 7.39
CA PRO A 68 4.68 -8.61 7.25
C PRO A 68 3.93 -7.53 6.43
N LEU A 69 2.64 -7.80 6.12
CA LEU A 69 1.67 -6.86 5.53
C LEU A 69 0.44 -6.72 6.42
N THR A 70 0.00 -5.48 6.61
CA THR A 70 -1.29 -5.14 7.24
C THR A 70 -2.00 -4.14 6.36
N THR A 71 -3.29 -4.34 6.12
CA THR A 71 -4.09 -3.41 5.33
C THR A 71 -5.50 -3.26 5.88
N ASP A 72 -5.93 -2.00 6.06
CA ASP A 72 -7.27 -1.64 6.50
C ASP A 72 -8.02 -0.79 5.46
N TYR A 73 -9.31 -1.11 5.28
CA TYR A 73 -10.19 -0.45 4.33
C TYR A 73 -11.47 0.02 5.02
N LYS A 74 -11.95 1.25 4.72
CA LYS A 74 -13.28 1.74 5.12
C LYS A 74 -14.02 2.49 4.00
N ASN A 75 -15.31 2.18 3.81
CA ASN A 75 -16.29 2.80 2.88
C ASN A 75 -15.94 2.74 1.37
N TYR A 76 -16.75 2.06 0.52
CA TYR A 76 -16.27 1.50 -0.76
C TYR A 76 -17.20 1.58 -2.00
N LYS A 77 -16.56 1.56 -3.19
CA LYS A 77 -16.60 0.52 -4.28
C LYS A 77 -15.84 1.01 -5.54
N PRO A 78 -15.04 0.22 -6.32
CA PRO A 78 -14.54 -1.17 -6.16
C PRO A 78 -13.07 -1.30 -5.67
N LEU A 79 -12.63 -2.53 -5.33
CA LEU A 79 -11.29 -2.90 -4.82
C LEU A 79 -10.72 -4.10 -5.57
N THR A 80 -9.46 -4.03 -6.00
CA THR A 80 -8.69 -5.13 -6.59
C THR A 80 -7.33 -5.24 -5.91
N MET A 81 -6.91 -6.47 -5.58
CA MET A 81 -5.63 -6.77 -4.94
C MET A 81 -4.93 -7.96 -5.62
N ASP A 82 -3.63 -7.84 -5.91
CA ASP A 82 -2.76 -8.96 -6.28
C ASP A 82 -1.59 -9.09 -5.28
N TYR A 83 -1.29 -10.32 -4.91
CA TYR A 83 -0.25 -10.67 -3.95
C TYR A 83 0.64 -11.77 -4.50
N LYS A 84 1.95 -11.50 -4.60
CA LYS A 84 2.95 -12.51 -5.01
C LYS A 84 4.03 -12.69 -3.95
N ASN A 85 4.35 -13.96 -3.69
CA ASN A 85 5.39 -14.40 -2.74
C ASN A 85 5.19 -13.88 -1.31
N TYR A 86 3.95 -13.85 -0.84
CA TYR A 86 3.66 -13.67 0.58
C TYR A 86 4.22 -14.85 1.37
N LYS A 87 5.01 -14.60 2.42
CA LYS A 87 5.11 -15.58 3.50
C LYS A 87 4.60 -14.93 4.78
N PRO A 88 3.56 -15.50 5.41
CA PRO A 88 3.06 -14.99 6.68
C PRO A 88 4.20 -15.01 7.71
N PRO A 89 4.13 -14.16 8.75
CA PRO A 89 5.04 -14.28 9.88
C PRO A 89 5.00 -15.73 10.38
N ALA A 90 6.18 -16.31 10.65
CA ALA A 90 6.24 -17.59 11.32
C ALA A 90 5.65 -17.38 12.71
N THR A 91 4.52 -18.02 12.98
CA THR A 91 4.05 -18.23 14.35
C THR A 91 4.94 -19.33 14.92
N ASP A 92 5.88 -18.92 15.77
CA ASP A 92 6.57 -19.84 16.69
C ASP A 92 5.57 -20.47 17.67
#